data_AF-W6ABD3-F1
#
_entry.id   AF-W6ABD3-F1
#
_cell.length_a   1.000
_cell.length_b   1.000
_cell.length_c   1.000
_cell.angle_alpha   90.00
_cell.angle_beta   90.00
_cell.angle_gamma   90.00
#
_symmetry.space_group_name_H-M   'P 1'
#
loop_
_entity.id
_entity.type
_entity.pdbx_description
1 polymer ?
#
loop_
_entity_poly.entity_id
_entity_poly.type
_entity_poly.pdbx_seq_one_letter_code
_entity_poly.pdbx_strand_id
1 'polypeptide(L)'
;MKILISLLSIFTVGHSAISALTQPVATNQIEKQNRVVTELQINFDDDEPVDCQIVSNVLRLRDNEITRTTGVQNSIGQEIDLLTGFASNRVEFINLTGRMANGQSYRLIMNPDTLYIDGIVAPIPTGGGDRYYYFNDSVITSIPNTTAIGFGFPGNYNNLIGSQQLIISRNSLENAFYEIIKFNGVSNDRVKKALVQIIFATSEAMRFFNFAYLTRLIWIEGGYINWQTQIRPDATRWGDISDAFLDGYEDEAKEKIAVLKAPRS
;
A
#
# COMPACT_ATOMS: atom_id res chain seq x y z
N MET A 1 47.47 55.60 24.24
CA MET A 1 47.48 57.02 23.82
C MET A 1 46.02 57.47 23.69
N LYS A 2 45.59 58.41 24.56
CA LYS A 2 44.58 59.49 24.36
C LYS A 2 43.38 59.17 23.42
N ILE A 3 42.08 59.30 23.76
CA ILE A 3 41.37 60.39 24.43
C ILE A 3 40.01 59.89 24.95
N LEU A 4 39.62 60.43 26.10
CA LEU A 4 38.33 60.39 26.76
C LEU A 4 37.56 61.67 26.40
N ILE A 5 36.35 61.63 25.84
CA ILE A 5 35.37 62.73 25.94
C ILE A 5 33.95 62.17 26.00
N SER A 6 33.32 62.40 27.15
CA SER A 6 31.88 62.33 27.42
C SER A 6 31.10 63.40 26.65
N LEU A 7 29.81 63.17 26.38
CA LEU A 7 28.81 64.22 26.54
C LEU A 7 27.41 63.63 26.76
N LEU A 8 26.87 63.96 27.92
CA LEU A 8 25.46 63.90 28.30
C LEU A 8 24.61 64.81 27.41
N SER A 9 23.36 64.40 27.17
CA SER A 9 22.21 65.29 27.36
C SER A 9 20.92 64.50 27.59
N ILE A 10 20.07 65.08 28.45
CA ILE A 10 19.00 64.49 29.25
C ILE A 10 17.62 64.89 28.67
N PHE A 11 16.56 64.17 29.09
CA PHE A 11 15.12 64.52 29.15
C PHE A 11 14.34 64.43 27.82
N THR A 12 13.12 63.91 27.73
CA THR A 12 12.03 63.80 28.71
C THR A 12 11.05 62.67 28.33
N VAL A 13 10.31 62.23 29.34
CA VAL A 13 9.24 61.23 29.35
C VAL A 13 8.05 61.62 28.46
N GLY A 14 7.53 60.65 27.72
CA GLY A 14 6.21 60.70 27.09
C GLY A 14 5.60 59.30 27.08
N HIS A 15 4.96 58.91 28.19
CA HIS A 15 4.11 57.74 28.22
C HIS A 15 2.86 58.01 27.39
N SER A 16 2.64 57.19 26.36
CA SER A 16 1.32 56.98 25.78
C SER A 16 1.23 55.50 25.43
N ALA A 17 0.60 54.76 26.33
CA ALA A 17 0.21 53.38 26.09
C ALA A 17 -0.92 53.37 25.04
N ILE A 18 -0.69 52.72 23.91
CA ILE A 18 -1.75 52.06 23.15
C ILE A 18 -1.21 50.69 22.74
N SER A 19 -1.67 49.69 23.47
CA SER A 19 -1.71 48.29 23.10
C SER A 19 -2.35 48.11 21.72
N ALA A 20 -1.72 47.36 20.82
CA ALA A 20 -2.34 46.25 20.08
C ALA A 20 -1.42 45.75 18.96
N LEU A 21 -1.40 44.42 18.81
CA LEU A 21 -0.89 43.65 17.66
C LEU A 21 0.63 43.48 17.57
N THR A 22 1.22 42.84 18.57
CA THR A 22 2.15 41.74 18.22
C THR A 22 1.29 40.67 17.56
N GLN A 23 1.21 40.70 16.23
CA GLN A 23 0.80 39.50 15.51
C GLN A 23 1.75 38.39 15.96
N PRO A 24 1.24 37.22 16.38
CA PRO A 24 2.10 36.06 16.38
C PRO A 24 2.60 35.94 14.94
N VAL A 25 3.92 35.97 14.76
CA VAL A 25 4.51 35.52 13.51
C VAL A 25 3.98 34.11 13.35
N ALA A 26 3.01 33.96 12.45
CA ALA A 26 2.50 32.67 12.08
C ALA A 26 3.72 31.84 11.73
N THR A 27 3.95 30.80 12.53
CA THR A 27 4.81 29.70 12.16
C THR A 27 4.28 29.27 10.80
N ASN A 28 4.97 29.67 9.74
CA ASN A 28 4.80 29.10 8.41
C ASN A 28 5.29 27.65 8.53
N GLN A 29 4.47 26.80 9.15
CA GLN A 29 4.51 25.37 8.97
C GLN A 29 3.97 25.10 7.56
N ILE A 30 4.79 25.43 6.57
CA ILE A 30 4.78 24.70 5.33
C ILE A 30 6.02 23.80 5.41
N GLU A 31 6.02 22.88 6.39
CA GLU A 31 6.56 21.56 6.09
C GLU A 31 5.62 20.98 5.02
N LYS A 32 5.88 21.33 3.76
CA LYS A 32 5.60 20.37 2.69
C LYS A 32 6.53 19.21 2.99
N GLN A 33 6.08 18.29 3.84
CA GLN A 33 6.74 17.00 3.97
C GLN A 33 6.79 16.44 2.56
N ASN A 34 8.00 16.29 2.02
CA ASN A 34 8.22 15.66 0.73
C ASN A 34 7.76 14.22 0.88
N ARG A 35 6.48 13.96 0.62
CA ARG A 35 5.93 12.61 0.63
C ARG A 35 6.68 11.80 -0.43
N VAL A 36 7.15 10.63 -0.04
CA VAL A 36 7.91 9.74 -0.92
C VAL A 36 6.99 8.67 -1.51
N VAL A 37 7.41 8.13 -2.65
CA VAL A 37 6.81 6.91 -3.20
C VAL A 37 7.70 5.75 -2.80
N THR A 38 7.11 4.70 -2.22
CA THR A 38 7.84 3.47 -1.90
C THR A 38 7.68 2.48 -3.04
N GLU A 39 8.81 1.96 -3.54
CA GLU A 39 8.83 1.03 -4.68
C GLU A 39 8.98 -0.42 -4.22
N LEU A 40 8.06 -1.28 -4.64
CA LEU A 40 8.08 -2.72 -4.41
C LEU A 40 8.10 -3.48 -5.74
N GLN A 41 8.59 -4.72 -5.72
CA GLN A 41 8.73 -5.52 -6.93
C GLN A 41 8.31 -6.98 -6.71
N ILE A 42 7.51 -7.53 -7.63
CA ILE A 42 7.19 -8.95 -7.71
C ILE A 42 7.30 -9.41 -9.16
N ASN A 43 8.36 -10.14 -9.46
CA ASN A 43 8.64 -10.72 -10.77
C ASN A 43 8.37 -12.21 -10.73
N PHE A 44 7.30 -12.62 -11.41
CA PHE A 44 6.91 -14.02 -11.42
C PHE A 44 7.83 -14.90 -12.29
N ASP A 45 8.61 -14.30 -13.18
CA ASP A 45 9.54 -15.02 -14.07
C ASP A 45 11.01 -14.84 -13.68
N ASP A 46 11.26 -14.48 -12.42
CA ASP A 46 12.61 -14.39 -11.84
C ASP A 46 13.08 -15.75 -11.30
N ASP A 47 14.38 -15.88 -11.08
CA ASP A 47 14.98 -17.06 -10.43
C ASP A 47 14.63 -17.13 -8.93
N GLU A 48 14.38 -15.97 -8.31
CA GLU A 48 13.95 -15.88 -6.93
C GLU A 48 12.47 -16.31 -6.78
N PRO A 49 12.15 -17.27 -5.89
CA PRO A 49 10.75 -17.66 -5.64
C PRO A 49 9.88 -16.47 -5.22
N VAL A 50 8.65 -16.42 -5.76
CA VAL A 50 7.72 -15.30 -5.54
C VAL A 50 7.41 -15.04 -4.06
N ASP A 51 7.34 -16.08 -3.23
CA ASP A 51 7.14 -15.98 -1.78
C ASP A 51 8.32 -15.27 -1.10
N CYS A 52 9.56 -15.54 -1.54
CA CYS A 52 10.75 -14.84 -1.05
C CYS A 52 10.70 -13.35 -1.42
N GLN A 53 10.31 -13.02 -2.65
CA GLN A 53 10.14 -11.63 -3.08
C GLN A 53 9.05 -10.90 -2.28
N ILE A 54 7.94 -11.58 -1.97
CA ILE A 54 6.87 -11.04 -1.12
C ILE A 54 7.38 -10.77 0.30
N VAL A 55 8.12 -11.70 0.90
CA VAL A 55 8.75 -11.49 2.22
C VAL A 55 9.74 -10.32 2.18
N SER A 56 10.56 -10.24 1.13
CA SER A 56 11.48 -9.12 0.90
C SER A 56 10.75 -7.78 0.81
N ASN A 57 9.59 -7.75 0.14
CA ASN A 57 8.75 -6.55 0.10
C ASN A 57 8.20 -6.15 1.47
N VAL A 58 7.80 -7.11 2.31
CA VAL A 58 7.39 -6.82 3.70
C VAL A 58 8.56 -6.20 4.49
N LEU A 59 9.78 -6.72 4.34
CA LEU A 59 10.96 -6.10 4.96
C LEU A 59 11.22 -4.68 4.43
N ARG A 60 11.01 -4.43 3.14
CA ARG A 60 11.11 -3.07 2.57
C ARG A 60 10.05 -2.13 3.14
N LEU A 61 8.83 -2.60 3.42
CA LEU A 61 7.82 -1.79 4.10
C LEU A 61 8.32 -1.32 5.48
N ARG A 62 9.02 -2.19 6.20
CA ARG A 62 9.64 -1.89 7.49
C ARG A 62 10.77 -0.86 7.36
N ASP A 63 11.65 -1.03 6.38
CA ASP A 63 12.74 -0.08 6.11
C ASP A 63 12.24 1.32 5.72
N ASN A 64 11.03 1.40 5.16
CA ASN A 64 10.35 2.65 4.81
C ASN A 64 9.42 3.16 5.94
N GLU A 65 9.47 2.55 7.12
CA GLU A 65 8.66 2.92 8.29
C GLU A 65 7.13 2.84 8.07
N ILE A 66 6.70 2.06 7.08
CA ILE A 66 5.28 1.76 6.82
C ILE A 66 4.78 0.73 7.83
N THR A 67 5.64 -0.25 8.15
CA THR A 67 5.41 -1.24 9.20
C THR A 67 6.47 -1.14 10.29
N ARG A 68 6.18 -1.76 11.44
CA ARG A 68 7.14 -2.04 12.52
C ARG A 68 6.96 -3.46 13.01
N THR A 69 8.04 -4.10 13.47
CA THR A 69 7.94 -5.43 14.07
C THR A 69 7.15 -5.38 15.39
N THR A 70 6.33 -6.40 15.63
CA THR A 70 5.67 -6.63 16.92
C THR A 70 6.58 -7.32 17.94
N GLY A 71 7.69 -7.92 17.48
CA GLY A 71 8.52 -8.82 18.28
C GLY A 71 7.96 -10.25 18.42
N VAL A 72 6.75 -10.52 17.91
CA VAL A 72 6.16 -11.86 17.86
C VAL A 72 6.58 -12.55 16.57
N GLN A 73 6.86 -13.85 16.68
CA GLN A 73 7.22 -14.70 15.55
C GLN A 73 6.24 -15.88 15.42
N ASN A 74 6.04 -16.34 14.19
CA ASN A 74 5.34 -17.59 13.92
C ASN A 74 6.21 -18.81 14.24
N SER A 75 5.65 -20.02 14.09
CA SER A 75 6.34 -21.28 14.39
C SER A 75 7.62 -21.54 13.57
N ILE A 76 7.82 -20.83 12.45
CA ILE A 76 9.02 -20.92 11.61
C ILE A 76 9.98 -19.72 11.77
N GLY A 77 9.72 -18.86 12.76
CA GLY A 77 10.61 -17.74 13.12
C GLY A 77 10.42 -16.47 12.28
N GLN A 78 9.36 -16.37 11.47
CA GLN A 78 9.05 -15.13 10.74
C GLN A 78 8.38 -14.13 11.67
N GLU A 79 8.88 -12.89 11.65
CA GLU A 79 8.34 -11.80 12.46
C GLU A 79 7.03 -11.26 11.88
N ILE A 80 6.10 -10.95 12.79
CA ILE A 80 4.84 -10.30 12.44
C ILE A 80 5.01 -8.80 12.56
N ASP A 81 4.65 -8.11 11.49
CA ASP A 81 4.70 -6.67 11.39
C ASP A 81 3.34 -6.04 11.70
N LEU A 82 3.36 -4.76 12.09
CA LEU A 82 2.20 -3.94 12.37
C LEU A 82 2.30 -2.65 11.54
N LEU A 83 1.25 -2.29 10.81
CA LEU A 83 1.18 -1.00 10.13
C LEU A 83 1.27 0.14 11.15
N THR A 84 2.09 1.16 10.85
CA THR A 84 2.38 2.23 11.81
C THR A 84 1.23 3.24 11.97
N GLY A 85 0.28 3.27 11.03
CA GLY A 85 -0.87 4.19 11.05
C GLY A 85 -0.54 5.67 10.76
N PHE A 86 0.74 6.02 10.64
CA PHE A 86 1.21 7.35 10.24
C PHE A 86 1.88 7.35 8.86
N ALA A 87 1.78 6.24 8.11
CA ALA A 87 2.47 6.10 6.83
C ALA A 87 1.99 7.16 5.82
N SER A 88 0.71 7.53 5.80
CA SER A 88 0.17 8.63 4.96
C SER A 88 0.77 10.01 5.22
N ASN A 89 1.48 10.23 6.33
CA ASN A 89 2.21 11.49 6.53
C ASN A 89 3.52 11.53 5.73
N ARG A 90 4.10 10.36 5.45
CA ARG A 90 5.45 10.22 4.87
C ARG A 90 5.46 9.62 3.46
N VAL A 91 4.61 8.65 3.21
CA VAL A 91 4.50 7.89 1.97
C VAL A 91 3.19 8.27 1.29
N GLU A 92 3.27 8.74 0.05
CA GLU A 92 2.08 9.10 -0.72
C GLU A 92 1.33 7.85 -1.18
N PHE A 93 2.06 6.90 -1.76
CA PHE A 93 1.57 5.60 -2.18
C PHE A 93 2.74 4.62 -2.31
N ILE A 94 2.40 3.34 -2.28
CA ILE A 94 3.31 2.25 -2.63
C ILE A 94 3.10 1.93 -4.10
N ASN A 95 4.19 1.94 -4.87
CA ASN A 95 4.23 1.55 -6.26
C ASN A 95 4.74 0.11 -6.35
N LEU A 96 3.85 -0.83 -6.61
CA LEU A 96 4.19 -2.23 -6.76
C LEU A 96 4.26 -2.57 -8.25
N THR A 97 5.47 -2.88 -8.72
CA THR A 97 5.71 -3.26 -10.11
C THR A 97 6.01 -4.74 -10.22
N GLY A 98 5.72 -5.31 -11.39
CA GLY A 98 6.18 -6.66 -11.68
C GLY A 98 6.27 -6.89 -13.17
N ARG A 99 7.02 -7.93 -13.54
CA ARG A 99 7.24 -8.31 -14.93
C ARG A 99 6.72 -9.72 -15.19
N MET A 100 6.07 -9.86 -16.34
CA MET A 100 5.59 -11.12 -16.91
C MET A 100 6.62 -11.71 -17.88
N ALA A 101 6.48 -13.00 -18.21
CA ALA A 101 7.44 -13.78 -19.00
C ALA A 101 7.64 -13.20 -20.40
N ASN A 102 6.57 -12.58 -20.92
CA ASN A 102 6.57 -11.91 -22.21
C ASN A 102 7.23 -10.51 -22.19
N GLY A 103 7.85 -10.12 -21.07
CA GLY A 103 8.54 -8.85 -20.87
C GLY A 103 7.63 -7.68 -20.51
N GLN A 104 6.31 -7.85 -20.51
CA GLN A 104 5.38 -6.77 -20.13
C GLN A 104 5.40 -6.55 -18.62
N SER A 105 5.31 -5.28 -18.21
CA SER A 105 5.22 -4.91 -16.80
C SER A 105 3.81 -4.50 -16.41
N TYR A 106 3.40 -4.88 -15.20
CA TYR A 106 2.23 -4.32 -14.55
C TYR A 106 2.67 -3.37 -13.43
N ARG A 107 1.79 -2.42 -13.10
CA ARG A 107 2.01 -1.45 -12.04
C ARG A 107 0.74 -1.30 -11.22
N LEU A 108 0.83 -1.60 -9.93
CA LEU A 108 -0.25 -1.50 -8.97
C LEU A 108 0.05 -0.38 -7.99
N ILE A 109 -0.98 0.36 -7.62
CA ILE A 109 -0.90 1.44 -6.64
C ILE A 109 -1.55 0.95 -5.36
N MET A 110 -0.80 1.00 -4.28
CA MET A 110 -1.21 0.49 -2.98
C MET A 110 -1.20 1.58 -1.93
N ASN A 111 -2.23 1.58 -1.10
CA ASN A 111 -2.35 2.47 0.03
C ASN A 111 -1.43 2.01 1.17
N PRO A 112 -0.50 2.85 1.65
CA PRO A 112 0.46 2.45 2.68
C PRO A 112 -0.17 2.21 4.06
N ASP A 113 -1.34 2.77 4.35
CA ASP A 113 -1.99 2.63 5.67
C ASP A 113 -2.81 1.35 5.79
N THR A 114 -3.07 0.66 4.68
CA THR A 114 -3.93 -0.53 4.65
C THR A 114 -3.37 -1.68 3.81
N LEU A 115 -2.33 -1.43 3.03
CA LEU A 115 -1.86 -2.28 1.94
C LEU A 115 -2.94 -2.60 0.89
N TYR A 116 -4.05 -1.88 0.86
CA TYR A 116 -5.10 -2.07 -0.13
C TYR A 116 -4.63 -1.59 -1.51
N ILE A 117 -4.93 -2.36 -2.56
CA ILE A 117 -4.71 -1.90 -3.94
C ILE A 117 -5.76 -0.86 -4.28
N ASP A 118 -5.34 0.41 -4.39
CA ASP A 118 -6.22 1.50 -4.82
C ASP A 118 -6.42 1.51 -6.34
N GLY A 119 -5.46 0.99 -7.11
CA GLY A 119 -5.66 0.89 -8.54
C GLY A 119 -4.50 0.29 -9.32
N ILE A 120 -4.61 0.38 -10.64
CA ILE A 120 -3.63 -0.11 -11.60
C ILE A 120 -3.20 1.02 -12.53
N VAL A 121 -1.94 1.02 -12.93
CA VAL A 121 -1.46 1.86 -14.04
C VAL A 121 -1.23 0.96 -15.24
N ALA A 122 -1.87 1.31 -16.36
CA ALA A 122 -1.78 0.58 -17.61
C ALA A 122 -1.49 1.53 -18.78
N PRO A 123 -0.70 1.10 -19.79
CA PRO A 123 -0.37 1.94 -20.93
C PRO A 123 -1.61 2.21 -21.79
N ILE A 124 -1.68 3.40 -22.37
CA ILE A 124 -2.70 3.73 -23.38
C ILE A 124 -2.32 3.02 -24.69
N PRO A 125 -3.19 2.14 -25.24
CA PRO A 125 -2.85 1.33 -26.42
C PRO A 125 -2.41 2.12 -27.66
N THR A 126 -2.79 3.40 -27.75
CA THR A 126 -2.47 4.30 -28.88
C THR A 126 -1.22 5.15 -28.67
N GLY A 127 -0.38 4.85 -27.68
CA GLY A 127 0.88 5.57 -27.43
C GLY A 127 0.71 6.93 -26.72
N GLY A 128 -0.40 7.14 -26.03
CA GLY A 128 -0.75 8.41 -25.36
C GLY A 128 -0.22 8.58 -23.93
N GLY A 129 0.74 7.77 -23.49
CA GLY A 129 1.17 7.70 -22.08
C GLY A 129 0.41 6.64 -21.29
N ASP A 130 0.23 6.85 -19.99
CA ASP A 130 -0.37 5.89 -19.06
C ASP A 130 -1.73 6.34 -18.51
N ARG A 131 -2.60 5.37 -18.19
CA ARG A 131 -3.84 5.56 -17.45
C ARG A 131 -3.75 4.95 -16.07
N TYR A 132 -4.23 5.68 -15.08
CA TYR A 132 -4.44 5.17 -13.73
C TYR A 132 -5.92 4.81 -13.56
N TYR A 133 -6.22 3.53 -13.43
CA TYR A 133 -7.57 3.05 -13.13
C TYR A 133 -7.69 2.74 -11.65
N TYR A 134 -8.65 3.38 -10.96
CA TYR A 134 -8.79 3.31 -9.50
C TYR A 134 -10.19 2.86 -9.08
N PHE A 135 -10.31 2.24 -7.91
CA PHE A 135 -11.61 1.82 -7.39
C PHE A 135 -12.42 3.02 -6.89
N ASN A 136 -13.75 2.92 -6.92
CA ASN A 136 -14.60 4.02 -6.47
C ASN A 136 -14.48 4.31 -4.96
N ASP A 137 -13.99 3.35 -4.19
CA ASP A 137 -13.71 3.47 -2.75
C ASP A 137 -12.24 3.78 -2.44
N SER A 138 -11.44 4.10 -3.46
CA SER A 138 -10.02 4.39 -3.29
C SER A 138 -9.74 5.74 -2.65
N VAL A 139 -8.70 5.76 -1.81
CA VAL A 139 -8.17 6.99 -1.21
C VAL A 139 -7.26 7.71 -2.22
N ILE A 140 -6.42 6.95 -2.91
CA ILE A 140 -5.56 7.46 -3.98
C ILE A 140 -6.36 7.48 -5.29
N THR A 141 -6.65 8.68 -5.80
CA THR A 141 -7.49 8.87 -7.01
C THR A 141 -6.74 9.52 -8.18
N SER A 142 -5.47 9.85 -7.98
CA SER A 142 -4.61 10.43 -9.03
C SER A 142 -3.16 10.02 -8.85
N ILE A 143 -2.46 9.75 -9.95
CA ILE A 143 -1.02 9.49 -9.99
C ILE A 143 -0.37 10.48 -10.97
N PRO A 144 0.76 11.13 -10.61
CA PRO A 144 1.45 12.04 -11.51
C PRO A 144 1.75 11.42 -12.88
N ASN A 145 1.62 12.21 -13.95
CA ASN A 145 1.86 11.81 -15.34
C ASN A 145 0.95 10.68 -15.87
N THR A 146 -0.24 10.50 -15.28
CA THR A 146 -1.26 9.57 -15.77
C THR A 146 -2.59 10.27 -16.01
N THR A 147 -3.45 9.67 -16.83
CA THR A 147 -4.88 10.05 -16.88
C THR A 147 -5.67 9.16 -15.93
N ALA A 148 -6.32 9.75 -14.92
CA ALA A 148 -7.09 9.01 -13.91
C ALA A 148 -8.51 8.66 -14.42
N ILE A 149 -8.92 7.41 -14.24
CA ILE A 149 -10.23 6.88 -14.65
C ILE A 149 -10.77 5.95 -13.57
N GLY A 150 -11.96 6.23 -13.02
CA GLY A 150 -12.59 5.31 -12.08
C GLY A 150 -13.04 4.01 -12.75
N PHE A 151 -12.87 2.87 -12.07
CA PHE A 151 -13.39 1.58 -12.52
C PHE A 151 -14.93 1.53 -12.60
N GLY A 152 -15.62 2.41 -11.87
CA GLY A 152 -17.09 2.41 -11.76
C GLY A 152 -17.63 1.42 -10.72
N PHE A 153 -16.77 0.79 -9.93
CA PHE A 153 -17.13 -0.10 -8.83
C PHE A 153 -16.07 -0.04 -7.72
N PRO A 154 -16.44 -0.36 -6.47
CA PRO A 154 -15.49 -0.44 -5.35
C PRO A 154 -14.72 -1.77 -5.36
N GLY A 155 -13.52 -1.79 -4.76
CA GLY A 155 -12.61 -2.95 -4.82
C GLY A 155 -12.81 -3.98 -3.69
N ASN A 156 -13.83 -3.84 -2.85
CA ASN A 156 -14.17 -4.89 -1.88
C ASN A 156 -14.66 -6.19 -2.56
N TYR A 157 -14.37 -7.33 -1.94
CA TYR A 157 -14.65 -8.65 -2.51
C TYR A 157 -16.13 -8.94 -2.80
N ASN A 158 -17.07 -8.30 -2.10
CA ASN A 158 -18.50 -8.44 -2.41
C ASN A 158 -18.82 -7.87 -3.81
N ASN A 159 -18.11 -6.84 -4.25
CA ASN A 159 -18.30 -6.20 -5.56
C ASN A 159 -17.45 -6.82 -6.67
N LEU A 160 -16.27 -7.35 -6.31
CA LEU A 160 -15.37 -8.00 -7.27
C LEU A 160 -15.85 -9.41 -7.65
N ILE A 161 -16.21 -10.24 -6.67
CA ILE A 161 -16.51 -11.66 -6.90
C ILE A 161 -17.77 -12.14 -6.19
N GLY A 162 -18.20 -11.47 -5.11
CA GLY A 162 -19.40 -11.83 -4.36
C GLY A 162 -19.33 -13.28 -3.87
N SER A 163 -20.33 -14.09 -4.26
CA SER A 163 -20.41 -15.52 -3.96
C SER A 163 -19.89 -16.42 -5.09
N GLN A 164 -19.42 -15.86 -6.21
CA GLN A 164 -19.04 -16.65 -7.39
C GLN A 164 -17.79 -17.48 -7.17
N GLN A 165 -17.79 -18.75 -7.62
CA GLN A 165 -16.61 -19.61 -7.58
C GLN A 165 -15.46 -19.04 -8.44
N LEU A 166 -14.23 -19.11 -7.91
CA LEU A 166 -13.01 -18.72 -8.62
C LEU A 166 -11.89 -19.71 -8.30
N ILE A 167 -11.27 -20.25 -9.35
CA ILE A 167 -10.08 -21.10 -9.25
C ILE A 167 -8.85 -20.30 -9.66
N ILE A 168 -7.88 -20.22 -8.75
CA ILE A 168 -6.61 -19.55 -8.96
C ILE A 168 -5.57 -20.62 -9.27
N SER A 169 -4.99 -20.56 -10.47
CA SER A 169 -3.93 -21.43 -10.96
C SER A 169 -2.91 -20.57 -11.70
N ARG A 170 -1.76 -21.13 -12.08
CA ARG A 170 -0.73 -20.37 -12.82
C ARG A 170 -1.30 -19.72 -14.07
N ASN A 171 -1.98 -20.52 -14.90
CA ASN A 171 -2.61 -20.03 -16.12
C ASN A 171 -3.65 -18.93 -15.84
N SER A 172 -4.41 -19.04 -14.75
CA SER A 172 -5.44 -18.03 -14.45
C SER A 172 -4.83 -16.74 -13.88
N LEU A 173 -3.71 -16.82 -13.14
CA LEU A 173 -2.91 -15.65 -12.73
C LEU A 173 -2.22 -14.96 -13.92
N GLU A 174 -1.58 -15.72 -14.81
CA GLU A 174 -0.96 -15.19 -16.02
C GLU A 174 -1.98 -14.42 -16.88
N ASN A 175 -3.15 -15.02 -17.09
CA ASN A 175 -4.24 -14.37 -17.78
C ASN A 175 -4.74 -13.13 -17.03
N ALA A 176 -4.80 -13.15 -15.70
CA ALA A 176 -5.22 -11.99 -14.91
C ALA A 176 -4.31 -10.78 -15.15
N PHE A 177 -2.99 -10.97 -15.08
CA PHE A 177 -2.03 -9.90 -15.35
C PHE A 177 -2.16 -9.37 -16.78
N TYR A 178 -2.36 -10.25 -17.75
CA TYR A 178 -2.60 -9.86 -19.13
C TYR A 178 -3.88 -9.02 -19.30
N GLU A 179 -4.97 -9.38 -18.62
CA GLU A 179 -6.22 -8.60 -18.64
C GLU A 179 -6.02 -7.19 -18.09
N ILE A 180 -5.24 -7.05 -17.01
CA ILE A 180 -4.94 -5.75 -16.40
C ILE A 180 -4.07 -4.89 -17.30
N ILE A 181 -3.02 -5.46 -17.88
CA ILE A 181 -2.12 -4.74 -18.80
C ILE A 181 -2.88 -4.24 -20.04
N LYS A 182 -3.89 -4.99 -20.51
CA LYS A 182 -4.71 -4.64 -21.68
C LYS A 182 -5.99 -3.88 -21.35
N PHE A 183 -6.20 -3.52 -20.09
CA PHE A 183 -7.44 -2.89 -19.68
C PHE A 183 -7.63 -1.53 -20.34
N ASN A 184 -8.76 -1.37 -21.03
CA ASN A 184 -9.08 -0.19 -21.82
C ASN A 184 -10.21 0.67 -21.24
N GLY A 185 -10.69 0.35 -20.03
CA GLY A 185 -11.75 1.07 -19.33
C GLY A 185 -13.12 0.40 -19.33
N VAL A 186 -13.31 -0.71 -20.06
CA VAL A 186 -14.59 -1.44 -20.06
C VAL A 186 -14.62 -2.46 -18.93
N SER A 187 -15.19 -2.07 -17.79
CA SER A 187 -15.44 -2.97 -16.66
C SER A 187 -16.35 -4.14 -17.03
N ASN A 188 -15.94 -5.36 -16.65
CA ASN A 188 -16.73 -6.58 -16.78
C ASN A 188 -16.28 -7.62 -15.73
N ASP A 189 -16.99 -8.74 -15.64
CA ASP A 189 -16.71 -9.81 -14.68
C ASP A 189 -15.32 -10.44 -14.87
N ARG A 190 -14.77 -10.43 -16.09
CA ARG A 190 -13.42 -10.95 -16.37
C ARG A 190 -12.35 -10.07 -15.70
N VAL A 191 -12.46 -8.75 -15.85
CA VAL A 191 -11.56 -7.78 -15.21
C VAL A 191 -11.68 -7.86 -13.69
N LYS A 192 -12.90 -7.97 -13.15
CA LYS A 192 -13.09 -8.11 -11.71
C LYS A 192 -12.45 -9.37 -11.14
N LYS A 193 -12.58 -10.51 -11.83
CA LYS A 193 -11.90 -11.77 -11.45
C LYS A 193 -10.38 -11.63 -11.52
N ALA A 194 -9.86 -11.01 -12.58
CA ALA A 194 -8.44 -10.72 -12.71
C ALA A 194 -7.92 -9.88 -11.54
N LEU A 195 -8.65 -8.84 -11.13
CA LEU A 195 -8.31 -8.01 -9.98
C LEU A 195 -8.27 -8.84 -8.68
N VAL A 196 -9.23 -9.74 -8.43
CA VAL A 196 -9.19 -10.62 -7.24
C VAL A 196 -7.93 -11.48 -7.23
N GLN A 197 -7.57 -12.08 -8.37
CA GLN A 197 -6.40 -12.96 -8.49
C GLN A 197 -5.09 -12.19 -8.24
N ILE A 198 -4.98 -10.98 -8.77
CA ILE A 198 -3.81 -10.12 -8.58
C ILE A 198 -3.74 -9.61 -7.15
N ILE A 199 -4.84 -9.12 -6.58
CA ILE A 199 -4.90 -8.66 -5.18
C ILE A 199 -4.50 -9.80 -4.24
N PHE A 200 -4.97 -11.02 -4.51
CA PHE A 200 -4.55 -12.22 -3.77
C PHE A 200 -3.03 -12.42 -3.84
N ALA A 201 -2.46 -12.48 -5.05
CA ALA A 201 -1.05 -12.80 -5.27
C ALA A 201 -0.08 -11.65 -4.90
N THR A 202 -0.60 -10.50 -4.46
CA THR A 202 0.18 -9.31 -4.13
C THR A 202 -0.15 -8.80 -2.72
N SER A 203 -1.17 -7.94 -2.60
CA SER A 203 -1.62 -7.33 -1.35
C SER A 203 -1.92 -8.36 -0.26
N GLU A 204 -2.76 -9.36 -0.55
CA GLU A 204 -3.11 -10.35 0.47
C GLU A 204 -1.92 -11.25 0.81
N ALA A 205 -1.07 -11.57 -0.16
CA ALA A 205 0.16 -12.31 0.07
C ALA A 205 1.17 -11.56 0.98
N MET A 206 1.21 -10.23 0.93
CA MET A 206 1.98 -9.44 1.90
C MET A 206 1.33 -9.37 3.28
N ARG A 207 -0.01 -9.46 3.35
CA ARG A 207 -0.72 -9.48 4.65
C ARG A 207 -0.67 -10.84 5.34
N PHE A 208 -0.59 -11.94 4.60
CA PHE A 208 -0.68 -13.30 5.13
C PHE A 208 0.44 -14.21 4.61
N PHE A 209 1.23 -14.79 5.52
CA PHE A 209 2.31 -15.73 5.17
C PHE A 209 1.81 -16.92 4.34
N ASN A 210 0.65 -17.48 4.73
CA ASN A 210 0.07 -18.61 4.02
C ASN A 210 -0.26 -18.24 2.56
N PHE A 211 -0.69 -17.01 2.28
CA PHE A 211 -1.00 -16.59 0.92
C PHE A 211 0.25 -16.38 0.06
N ALA A 212 1.36 -15.92 0.64
CA ALA A 212 2.66 -15.92 -0.04
C ALA A 212 3.08 -17.35 -0.43
N TYR A 213 3.01 -18.28 0.51
CA TYR A 213 3.31 -19.70 0.26
C TYR A 213 2.39 -20.31 -0.82
N LEU A 214 1.09 -20.08 -0.72
CA LEU A 214 0.10 -20.53 -1.70
C LEU A 214 0.36 -19.97 -3.11
N THR A 215 0.81 -18.71 -3.20
CA THR A 215 1.19 -18.09 -4.48
C THR A 215 2.38 -18.82 -5.10
N ARG A 216 3.39 -19.18 -4.30
CA ARG A 216 4.53 -20.01 -4.74
C ARG A 216 4.08 -21.39 -5.23
N LEU A 217 3.21 -22.09 -4.50
CA LEU A 217 2.70 -23.41 -4.91
C LEU A 217 1.98 -23.35 -6.26
N ILE A 218 1.15 -22.32 -6.46
CA ILE A 218 0.50 -22.12 -7.76
C ILE A 218 1.54 -21.93 -8.86
N TRP A 219 2.54 -21.09 -8.61
CA TRP A 219 3.45 -20.64 -9.65
C TRP A 219 4.51 -21.68 -10.06
N ILE A 220 5.12 -22.34 -9.07
CA ILE A 220 6.23 -23.28 -9.27
C ILE A 220 5.71 -24.72 -9.43
N GLU A 221 4.76 -25.12 -8.59
CA GLU A 221 4.34 -26.53 -8.48
C GLU A 221 3.12 -26.85 -9.34
N GLY A 222 2.57 -25.85 -10.05
CA GLY A 222 1.40 -26.03 -10.91
C GLY A 222 0.11 -26.32 -10.15
N GLY A 223 0.06 -25.95 -8.87
CA GLY A 223 -1.11 -26.11 -8.01
C GLY A 223 -2.29 -25.23 -8.44
N TYR A 224 -3.44 -25.47 -7.81
CA TYR A 224 -4.59 -24.59 -7.89
C TYR A 224 -5.20 -24.38 -6.50
N ILE A 225 -5.93 -23.29 -6.37
CA ILE A 225 -6.57 -22.87 -5.12
C ILE A 225 -7.99 -22.44 -5.42
N ASN A 226 -8.92 -22.87 -4.56
CA ASN A 226 -10.29 -22.40 -4.59
C ASN A 226 -10.44 -21.15 -3.72
N TRP A 227 -10.89 -20.05 -4.32
CA TRP A 227 -11.12 -18.78 -3.64
C TRP A 227 -12.07 -18.92 -2.44
N GLN A 228 -13.22 -19.57 -2.62
CA GLN A 228 -14.26 -19.68 -1.60
C GLN A 228 -13.81 -20.40 -0.35
N THR A 229 -13.07 -21.50 -0.51
CA THR A 229 -12.76 -22.40 0.61
C THR A 229 -11.40 -22.15 1.22
N GLN A 230 -10.42 -21.66 0.44
CA GLN A 230 -9.03 -21.54 0.90
C GLN A 230 -8.56 -20.10 1.11
N ILE A 231 -9.16 -19.11 0.44
CA ILE A 231 -8.67 -17.72 0.50
C ILE A 231 -9.66 -16.79 1.20
N ARG A 232 -10.93 -16.81 0.76
CA ARG A 232 -11.98 -15.90 1.24
C ARG A 232 -12.15 -15.87 2.76
N PRO A 233 -12.10 -17.01 3.49
CA PRO A 233 -12.29 -17.00 4.95
C PRO A 233 -11.31 -16.10 5.70
N ASP A 234 -10.06 -16.02 5.25
CA ASP A 234 -9.05 -15.18 5.90
C ASP A 234 -8.94 -13.80 5.23
N ALA A 235 -8.95 -13.72 3.89
CA ALA A 235 -8.81 -12.46 3.15
C ALA A 235 -9.90 -11.42 3.48
N THR A 236 -11.12 -11.87 3.79
CA THR A 236 -12.22 -10.96 4.17
C THR A 236 -12.24 -10.59 5.66
N ARG A 237 -11.33 -11.18 6.46
CA ARG A 237 -11.29 -11.05 7.93
C ARG A 237 -9.96 -10.51 8.44
N TRP A 238 -9.11 -9.95 7.57
CA TRP A 238 -7.82 -9.37 7.97
C TRP A 238 -7.92 -8.38 9.14
N GLY A 239 -8.96 -7.52 9.13
CA GLY A 239 -9.26 -6.62 10.25
C GLY A 239 -9.56 -7.36 11.55
N ASP A 240 -10.51 -8.30 11.51
CA ASP A 240 -10.90 -9.08 12.70
C ASP A 240 -9.74 -9.92 13.26
N ILE A 241 -8.91 -10.51 12.38
CA ILE A 241 -7.72 -11.27 12.76
C ILE A 241 -6.68 -10.36 13.41
N SER A 242 -6.51 -9.15 12.87
CA SER A 242 -5.59 -8.15 13.44
C SER A 242 -6.06 -7.68 14.82
N ASP A 243 -7.35 -7.36 14.96
CA ASP A 243 -7.93 -6.92 16.22
C ASP A 243 -7.81 -8.03 17.29
N ALA A 244 -8.12 -9.28 16.94
CA ALA A 244 -7.98 -10.42 17.86
C ALA A 244 -6.52 -10.64 18.32
N PHE A 245 -5.54 -10.49 17.43
CA PHE A 245 -4.12 -10.56 17.78
C PHE A 245 -3.77 -9.48 18.81
N LEU A 246 -4.18 -8.24 18.56
CA LEU A 246 -3.89 -7.09 19.44
C LEU A 246 -4.61 -7.19 20.80
N ASP A 247 -5.73 -7.90 20.87
CA ASP A 247 -6.46 -8.20 22.10
C ASP A 247 -5.87 -9.38 22.91
N GLY A 248 -4.75 -9.97 22.45
CA GLY A 248 -4.03 -11.05 23.13
C GLY A 248 -4.45 -12.46 22.73
N TYR A 249 -5.24 -12.64 21.67
CA TYR A 249 -5.60 -13.95 21.10
C TYR A 249 -4.66 -14.32 19.94
N GLU A 250 -3.35 -14.25 20.18
CA GLU A 250 -2.32 -14.29 19.14
C GLU A 250 -2.14 -15.68 18.48
N ASP A 251 -2.43 -16.77 19.18
CA ASP A 251 -2.02 -18.12 18.78
C ASP A 251 -2.54 -18.59 17.42
N GLU A 252 -3.78 -18.24 17.06
CA GLU A 252 -4.32 -18.59 15.73
C GLU A 252 -3.87 -17.60 14.65
N ALA A 253 -3.76 -16.31 15.00
CA ALA A 253 -3.42 -15.25 14.08
C ALA A 253 -1.95 -15.31 13.65
N LYS A 254 -1.04 -15.63 14.58
CA LYS A 254 0.41 -15.56 14.36
C LYS A 254 0.92 -16.52 13.28
N GLU A 255 0.26 -17.65 13.08
CA GLU A 255 0.63 -18.62 12.04
C GLU A 255 0.15 -18.21 10.65
N LYS A 256 -0.76 -17.23 10.56
CA LYS A 256 -1.40 -16.82 9.30
C LYS A 256 -0.92 -15.47 8.82
N ILE A 257 -0.80 -14.50 9.71
CA ILE A 257 -0.65 -13.08 9.38
C ILE A 257 0.82 -12.65 9.34
N ALA A 258 1.19 -11.90 8.31
CA ALA A 258 2.51 -11.30 8.15
C ALA A 258 2.50 -9.82 8.56
N VAL A 259 1.44 -9.09 8.18
CA VAL A 259 1.28 -7.67 8.51
C VAL A 259 -0.10 -7.43 9.10
N LEU A 260 -0.14 -6.94 10.33
CA LEU A 260 -1.33 -6.54 11.06
C LEU A 260 -1.80 -5.15 10.64
N LYS A 261 -3.12 -4.96 10.68
CA LYS A 261 -3.73 -3.64 10.58
C LYS A 261 -3.36 -2.79 11.81
N ALA A 262 -3.12 -1.50 11.60
CA ALA A 262 -2.97 -0.55 12.69
C ALA A 262 -4.26 -0.48 13.57
N PRO A 263 -4.14 -0.32 14.90
CA PRO A 263 -5.29 -0.09 15.77
C PRO A 263 -6.07 1.15 15.31
N ARG A 264 -7.39 1.13 15.40
CA ARG A 264 -8.19 2.35 15.19
C ARG A 264 -7.92 3.29 16.36
N SER A 265 -7.36 4.47 16.08
CA SER A 265 -7.24 5.58 17.04
C SER A 265 -8.61 6.13 17.43
#